data_AF-A0A8S3JN27-F1
#
_entry.id   AF-A0A8S3JN27-F1
#
_cell.length_a   1.000
_cell.length_b   1.000
_cell.length_c   1.000
_cell.angle_alpha   90.00
_cell.angle_beta   90.00
_cell.angle_gamma   90.00
#
_symmetry.space_group_name_H-M   'P 1'
#
loop_
_entity.id
_entity.type
_entity.pdbx_description
1 polymer ?
#
loop_
_entity_poly.entity_id
_entity_poly.type
_entity_poly.pdbx_seq_one_letter_code
_entity_poly.pdbx_strand_id
1 'polypeptide(L)' 'ILSFMDRRILFDSLIEWVKTLNLDETEDLSDGRTIALCLNNIDSIHFNKVWLQTIRTYSENNCRIKVKEN' A
#
# COMPACT_ATOMS: atom_id res chain seq x y z
N ILE A 1 18.37 -7.74 17.81
CA ILE A 1 17.61 -8.84 17.17
C ILE A 1 17.18 -8.50 15.72
N LEU A 2 17.22 -7.23 15.27
CA LEU A 2 16.91 -6.85 13.88
C LEU A 2 18.15 -6.38 13.08
N SER A 3 19.33 -7.00 13.27
CA SER A 3 20.48 -6.68 12.40
C SER A 3 20.53 -7.69 11.25
N PHE A 4 20.24 -7.20 10.04
CA PHE A 4 20.24 -7.93 8.76
C PHE A 4 19.09 -8.92 8.52
N MET A 5 17.85 -8.42 8.53
CA MET A 5 16.82 -9.08 7.71
C MET A 5 17.08 -8.71 6.25
N ASP A 6 17.24 -9.70 5.37
CA ASP A 6 17.33 -9.47 3.92
C ASP A 6 16.07 -8.71 3.50
N ARG A 7 16.27 -7.58 2.81
CA ARG A 7 15.19 -6.72 2.33
C ARG A 7 14.17 -7.52 1.50
N ARG A 8 14.62 -8.52 0.75
CA ARG A 8 13.75 -9.39 -0.06
C ARG A 8 12.85 -10.25 0.82
N ILE A 9 13.43 -10.87 1.85
CA ILE A 9 12.67 -11.69 2.81
C ILE A 9 11.64 -10.84 3.54
N LEU A 10 12.02 -9.62 3.94
CA LEU A 10 11.08 -8.68 4.56
C LEU A 10 9.96 -8.30 3.59
N PHE A 11 10.30 -7.98 2.34
CA PHE A 11 9.32 -7.63 1.33
C PHE A 11 8.34 -8.79 1.09
N ASP A 12 8.84 -10.00 0.82
CA ASP A 12 8.02 -11.18 0.57
C ASP A 12 7.09 -11.50 1.76
N SER A 13 7.61 -11.39 2.98
CA SER A 13 6.82 -11.61 4.20
C SER A 13 5.70 -10.58 4.35
N LEU A 14 5.96 -9.32 4.01
CA LEU A 14 4.96 -8.26 4.04
C LEU A 14 3.90 -8.43 2.93
N ILE A 15 4.29 -8.90 1.74
CA ILE A 15 3.34 -9.25 0.68
C ILE A 15 2.37 -10.33 1.17
N GLU A 16 2.88 -11.40 1.75
CA GLU A 16 2.05 -12.49 2.27
C GLU A 16 1.10 -12.00 3.38
N TRP A 17 1.58 -11.11 4.26
CA TRP A 17 0.71 -10.48 5.26
C TRP A 17 -0.39 -9.62 4.62
N VAL A 18 -0.06 -8.81 3.61
CA VAL A 18 -1.04 -7.98 2.88
C VAL A 18 -2.14 -8.83 2.24
N LYS A 19 -1.82 -10.01 1.69
CA LYS A 19 -2.82 -10.94 1.13
C LYS A 19 -3.86 -11.39 2.16
N THR A 20 -3.48 -11.49 3.44
CA THR A 20 -4.44 -11.87 4.51
C THR A 20 -5.53 -10.83 4.76
N LEU A 21 -5.32 -9.58 4.32
CA LEU A 21 -6.29 -8.50 4.42
C LEU A 21 -7.31 -8.50 3.26
N ASN A 22 -7.35 -9.60 2.49
CA ASN A 22 -8.32 -9.90 1.44
C ASN A 22 -8.35 -8.83 0.32
N LEU A 23 -7.17 -8.32 -0.03
CA LEU A 23 -6.98 -7.51 -1.22
C LEU A 23 -6.75 -8.45 -2.40
N ASP A 24 -7.43 -8.19 -3.52
CA ASP A 24 -7.32 -8.99 -4.74
C ASP A 24 -5.85 -9.24 -5.11
N GLU A 25 -5.52 -10.51 -5.38
CA GLU A 25 -4.14 -11.02 -5.60
C GLU A 25 -3.41 -10.40 -6.82
N THR A 26 -4.07 -9.49 -7.53
CA THR A 26 -3.62 -8.91 -8.80
C THR A 26 -3.05 -7.51 -8.66
N GLU A 27 -3.12 -6.88 -7.48
CA GLU A 27 -2.78 -5.47 -7.39
C GLU A 27 -1.28 -5.21 -7.25
N ASP A 28 -0.78 -4.43 -8.21
CA ASP A 28 0.53 -3.82 -8.20
C ASP A 28 0.66 -2.85 -7.02
N LEU A 29 1.53 -3.16 -6.06
CA LEU A 29 1.81 -2.26 -4.93
C LEU A 29 2.48 -0.95 -5.34
N SER A 30 2.95 -0.82 -6.59
CA SER A 30 3.70 0.33 -7.06
C SER A 30 2.87 1.61 -7.20
N ASP A 31 1.54 1.48 -7.33
CA ASP A 31 0.62 2.62 -7.42
C ASP A 31 0.07 3.08 -6.05
N GLY A 32 0.38 2.34 -4.98
CA GLY A 32 -0.03 2.64 -3.60
C GLY A 32 -1.51 2.43 -3.29
N ARG A 33 -2.34 2.00 -4.26
CA ARG A 33 -3.79 1.78 -4.08
C ARG A 33 -4.06 0.63 -3.12
N THR A 34 -3.34 -0.46 -3.29
CA THR A 34 -3.43 -1.66 -2.43
C THR A 34 -3.04 -1.34 -1.01
N ILE A 35 -1.97 -0.56 -0.81
CA ILE A 35 -1.53 -0.13 0.52
C ILE A 35 -2.60 0.76 1.18
N ALA A 36 -3.21 1.68 0.41
CA ALA A 36 -4.28 2.53 0.94
C ALA A 36 -5.52 1.73 1.33
N LEU A 37 -5.88 0.70 0.58
CA LEU A 37 -6.96 -0.22 0.94
C LEU A 37 -6.63 -1.02 2.22
N CYS A 38 -5.40 -1.53 2.34
CA CYS A 38 -4.92 -2.17 3.58
C CYS A 38 -5.10 -1.25 4.79
N LEU A 39 -4.67 0.00 4.68
CA LEU A 39 -4.76 0.98 5.77
C LEU A 39 -6.21 1.30 6.13
N ASN A 40 -7.09 1.46 5.14
CA ASN A 40 -8.53 1.62 5.38
C ASN A 40 -9.16 0.41 6.08
N ASN A 41 -8.74 -0.82 5.74
CA ASN A 41 -9.20 -2.04 6.41
C ASN A 41 -8.69 -2.15 7.86
N ILE A 42 -7.51 -1.60 8.16
CA ILE A 42 -6.94 -1.56 9.52
C ILE A 42 -7.65 -0.53 10.39
N ASP A 43 -7.84 0.69 9.87
CA ASP A 43 -8.52 1.77 10.58
C ASP A 43 -9.30 2.67 9.61
N SER A 44 -10.58 2.33 9.42
CA SER A 44 -11.46 3.05 8.52
C SER A 44 -11.91 4.44 9.03
N ILE A 45 -11.70 4.74 10.31
CA ILE A 45 -12.01 6.05 10.88
C ILE A 45 -10.91 7.03 10.50
N HIS A 46 -9.66 6.61 10.69
CA HIS A 46 -8.50 7.42 10.33
C HIS A 46 -8.29 7.47 8.81
N PHE A 47 -8.22 6.30 8.16
CA PHE A 47 -8.01 6.17 6.71
C PHE A 47 -9.35 6.10 5.98
N ASN A 48 -10.18 7.11 6.11
CA ASN A 48 -11.56 7.07 5.63
C ASN A 48 -11.71 7.05 4.09
N LYS A 49 -12.96 6.89 3.63
CA LYS A 49 -13.30 6.83 2.20
C LYS A 49 -12.89 8.07 1.40
N VAL A 50 -12.88 9.25 2.02
CA VAL A 50 -12.47 10.50 1.34
C VAL A 50 -10.97 10.49 1.08
N TRP A 51 -10.19 10.07 2.07
CA TRP A 51 -8.75 9.87 1.93
C TRP A 51 -8.44 8.79 0.88
N LEU A 52 -9.13 7.64 0.93
CA LEU A 52 -8.94 6.56 -0.03
C LEU A 52 -9.25 7.00 -1.48
N GLN A 53 -10.31 7.80 -1.67
CA GLN A 53 -10.67 8.32 -3.00
C GLN A 53 -9.61 9.28 -3.54
N THR A 54 -8.98 10.05 -2.66
CA THR A 54 -7.88 10.96 -3.01
C THR A 54 -6.69 10.18 -3.59
N ILE A 55 -6.35 9.03 -2.99
CA ILE A 55 -5.28 8.16 -3.51
C ILE A 55 -5.62 7.62 -4.91
N ARG A 56 -6.88 7.21 -5.16
CA ARG A 56 -7.33 6.75 -6.49
C ARG A 56 -7.20 7.84 -7.55
N THR A 57 -7.60 9.06 -7.24
CA THR A 57 -7.47 10.19 -8.16
C THR A 57 -6.00 10.54 -8.43
N TYR A 58 -5.10 10.33 -7.47
CA TYR A 58 -3.66 10.53 -7.68
C TYR A 58 -3.02 9.41 -8.51
N SER A 59 -3.40 8.15 -8.30
CA SER A 59 -2.86 7.01 -9.05
C SER A 59 -3.28 7.05 -10.52
N GLU A 60 -4.54 7.42 -10.80
CA GLU A 60 -5.07 7.53 -12.17
C GLU A 60 -4.45 8.71 -12.95
N ASN A 61 -4.14 9.81 -12.27
CA ASN A 61 -3.61 11.02 -12.92
C ASN A 61 -2.08 11.07 -13.01
N ASN A 62 -1.34 10.15 -12.36
CA ASN A 62 0.11 10.25 -12.30
C ASN A 62 0.80 8.89 -12.11
N CYS A 63 1.07 8.20 -13.22
CA CYS A 63 2.06 7.12 -13.28
C CYS A 63 3.52 7.58 -13.04
N ARG A 64 3.74 8.87 -12.68
CA ARG A 64 5.06 9.50 -12.57
C ARG A 64 5.40 10.17 -11.25
N ILE A 65 4.50 10.27 -10.28
CA ILE A 65 4.87 10.78 -8.95
C ILE A 65 5.31 9.61 -8.08
N LYS A 66 6.42 8.98 -8.49
CA LYS A 66 7.29 8.29 -7.53
C LYS A 66 8.02 9.40 -6.78
N VAL A 67 7.71 9.53 -5.50
CA VAL A 67 8.31 10.47 -4.54
C VAL A 67 7.84 11.92 -4.75
N LYS A 68 6.99 12.39 -3.82
CA LYS A 68 6.87 13.83 -3.58
C LYS A 68 8.20 14.23 -2.92
N GLU A 69 9.12 14.76 -3.71
CA GLU A 69 10.37 15.34 -3.20
C GLU A 69 9.99 16.45 -2.20
N ASN A 70 10.47 16.29 -0.95
CA ASN A 70 10.59 17.36 0.02
C ASN A 70 12.01 17.92 -0.06
#